data_AF-F8THH1-F1
#
_entry.id   AF-F8THH1-F1
#
_cell.length_a   1.000
_cell.length_b   1.000
_cell.length_c   1.000
_cell.angle_alpha   90.00
_cell.angle_beta   90.00
_cell.angle_gamma   90.00
#
_symmetry.space_group_name_H-M   'P 1'
#
loop_
_entity.id
_entity.type
_entity.pdbx_description
1 polymer ?
#
loop_
_entity_poly.entity_id
_entity_poly.type
_entity_poly.pdbx_seq_one_letter_code
_entity_poly.pdbx_strand_id
1 'polypeptide(L)'
;PQAPKGICGANADTIVVRNFLRAVAAGSGCYIHIVENTALNLKNTALTKGELKGLQTLDRLCGLFGITAADNHEKALKVAQTVLDDLHKPEYDEMTLTKVMAYAPRYQKWQELGILPGGAKAEVFKGVVKCSTNLNSDPVDMLLDCLKLGISTGIFGLTLTNLLNDVLLGEPEIRLAPVGLRVIDPDYINIMITGHQHSLFVHLQERLTQTDVMAKARAAGAKGFKLVGCTCVGQDLQLRGSHYTEIFDGHAGNNYTSEAILATGAIDAVLSEFNCTLPGIEPICDELQIKQICLDDVAKKANAELKKFEFAKREQISDEIVDTVIEAYRTRRAAVPLNLLPDHGNDDTLTGVSEVSLKAFLGGNWQPLIDLIVKGQIKGIAGVVGCSNLTAGGHDVLTVELTKELIARDIIVLTAGCSSGGIENCGLMTPEAAELAGPGLKAVCQALGI
;
A
#
# COMPACT_ATOMS: atom_id res chain seq x y z
N PRO A 1 6.33 -18.57 34.49
CA PRO A 1 5.50 -19.80 34.67
C PRO A 1 6.19 -20.78 35.64
N GLN A 2 5.45 -21.45 36.53
CA GLN A 2 6.03 -22.43 37.48
C GLN A 2 6.27 -23.81 36.83
N ALA A 3 5.55 -24.14 35.75
CA ALA A 3 5.76 -25.36 34.97
C ALA A 3 6.63 -25.06 33.73
N PRO A 4 7.66 -25.88 33.42
CA PRO A 4 8.55 -25.66 32.27
C PRO A 4 7.92 -26.05 30.92
N LYS A 5 6.76 -26.71 30.92
CA LYS A 5 6.05 -27.20 29.73
C LYS A 5 4.54 -27.00 29.87
N GLY A 6 3.87 -26.81 28.74
CA GLY A 6 2.40 -26.89 28.66
C GLY A 6 1.89 -28.32 28.81
N ILE A 7 0.57 -28.50 28.83
CA ILE A 7 -0.08 -29.81 29.02
C ILE A 7 0.37 -30.83 27.97
N CYS A 8 0.54 -30.41 26.71
CA CYS A 8 1.00 -31.29 25.63
C CYS A 8 2.53 -31.52 25.61
N GLY A 9 3.28 -30.99 26.57
CA GLY A 9 4.73 -31.14 26.65
C GLY A 9 5.56 -30.12 25.88
N ALA A 10 4.93 -29.17 25.17
CA ALA A 10 5.63 -28.07 24.50
C ALA A 10 6.30 -27.14 25.54
N ASN A 11 7.56 -26.76 25.28
CA ASN A 11 8.30 -25.82 26.11
C ASN A 11 8.04 -24.36 25.67
N ALA A 12 8.68 -23.40 26.33
CA ALA A 12 8.55 -21.98 26.01
C ALA A 12 8.95 -21.67 24.55
N ASP A 13 10.07 -22.21 24.08
CA ASP A 13 10.59 -21.95 22.72
C ASP A 13 9.60 -22.38 21.64
N THR A 14 9.08 -23.60 21.76
CA THR A 14 8.06 -24.14 20.86
C THR A 14 6.82 -23.24 20.85
N ILE A 15 6.33 -22.82 22.03
CA ILE A 15 5.10 -22.01 22.15
C ILE A 15 5.31 -20.63 21.51
N VAL A 16 6.42 -19.96 21.81
CA VAL A 16 6.74 -18.63 21.27
C VAL A 16 6.87 -18.68 19.76
N VAL A 17 7.62 -19.65 19.22
CA VAL A 17 7.82 -19.74 17.78
C VAL A 17 6.56 -20.18 17.04
N ARG A 18 5.72 -21.06 17.62
CA ARG A 18 4.40 -21.38 17.03
C ARG A 18 3.53 -20.13 16.88
N ASN A 19 3.47 -19.31 17.93
CA ASN A 19 2.71 -18.06 17.90
C ASN A 19 3.28 -17.08 16.88
N PHE A 20 4.61 -16.98 16.82
CA PHE A 20 5.29 -16.11 15.87
C PHE A 20 5.06 -16.55 14.42
N LEU A 21 5.28 -17.83 14.09
CA LEU A 21 5.00 -18.38 12.75
C LEU A 21 3.54 -18.17 12.36
N ARG A 22 2.59 -18.35 13.28
CA ARG A 22 1.17 -18.10 13.01
C ARG A 22 0.92 -16.64 12.64
N ALA A 23 1.54 -15.70 13.36
CA ALA A 23 1.45 -14.27 13.06
C ALA A 23 2.09 -13.93 11.70
N VAL A 24 3.27 -14.49 11.41
CA VAL A 24 3.97 -14.30 10.12
C VAL A 24 3.15 -14.88 8.97
N ALA A 25 2.57 -16.08 9.11
CA ALA A 25 1.74 -16.71 8.10
C ALA A 25 0.46 -15.91 7.83
N ALA A 26 -0.20 -15.41 8.89
CA ALA A 26 -1.37 -14.55 8.74
C ALA A 26 -1.02 -13.23 8.02
N GLY A 27 0.09 -12.59 8.41
CA GLY A 27 0.57 -11.38 7.75
C GLY A 27 0.94 -11.61 6.27
N SER A 28 1.63 -12.72 5.97
CA SER A 28 1.94 -13.12 4.60
C SER A 28 0.66 -13.33 3.78
N GLY A 29 -0.31 -14.05 4.35
CA GLY A 29 -1.62 -14.28 3.72
C GLY A 29 -2.31 -12.99 3.27
N CYS A 30 -2.18 -11.91 4.04
CA CYS A 30 -2.73 -10.61 3.66
C CYS A 30 -2.12 -10.07 2.36
N TYR A 31 -0.79 -10.08 2.23
CA TYR A 31 -0.13 -9.58 1.02
C TYR A 31 -0.29 -10.52 -0.18
N ILE A 32 -0.39 -11.83 0.07
CA ILE A 32 -0.65 -12.81 -1.00
C ILE A 32 -2.09 -12.64 -1.56
N HIS A 33 -3.06 -12.30 -0.73
CA HIS A 33 -4.42 -11.95 -1.16
C HIS A 33 -4.42 -10.74 -2.12
N ILE A 34 -3.66 -9.69 -1.75
CA ILE A 34 -3.54 -8.45 -2.56
C ILE A 34 -2.95 -8.73 -3.94
N VAL A 35 -1.82 -9.45 -4.02
CA VAL A 35 -1.15 -9.71 -5.31
C VAL A 35 -1.99 -10.61 -6.21
N GLU A 36 -2.71 -11.59 -5.65
CA GLU A 36 -3.63 -12.45 -6.41
C GLU A 36 -4.75 -11.62 -7.04
N ASN A 37 -5.41 -10.77 -6.27
CA ASN A 37 -6.45 -9.87 -6.78
C ASN A 37 -5.91 -8.92 -7.85
N THR A 38 -4.71 -8.36 -7.63
CA THR A 38 -4.07 -7.45 -8.60
C THR A 38 -3.72 -8.16 -9.91
N ALA A 39 -3.19 -9.39 -9.84
CA ALA A 39 -2.91 -10.20 -11.03
C ALA A 39 -4.20 -10.60 -11.76
N LEU A 40 -5.27 -10.95 -11.04
CA LEU A 40 -6.58 -11.21 -11.64
C LEU A 40 -7.14 -9.96 -12.34
N ASN A 41 -6.99 -8.78 -11.74
CA ASN A 41 -7.42 -7.51 -12.34
C ASN A 41 -6.63 -7.19 -13.61
N LEU A 42 -5.30 -7.39 -13.61
CA LEU A 42 -4.48 -7.23 -14.82
C LEU A 42 -4.89 -8.20 -15.92
N LYS A 43 -5.08 -9.47 -15.57
CA LYS A 43 -5.57 -10.50 -16.50
C LYS A 43 -6.90 -10.10 -17.14
N ASN A 44 -7.86 -9.67 -16.34
CA ASN A 44 -9.19 -9.33 -16.84
C ASN A 44 -9.19 -8.01 -17.65
N THR A 45 -8.36 -7.04 -17.26
CA THR A 45 -8.14 -5.80 -18.05
C THR A 45 -7.55 -6.13 -19.41
N ALA A 46 -6.55 -7.02 -19.47
CA ALA A 46 -5.99 -7.51 -20.72
C ALA A 46 -7.03 -8.22 -21.61
N LEU A 47 -7.84 -9.12 -21.04
CA LEU A 47 -8.89 -9.84 -21.78
C LEU A 47 -9.97 -8.93 -22.35
N THR A 48 -10.33 -7.88 -21.61
CA THR A 48 -11.33 -6.88 -22.03
C THR A 48 -10.74 -5.77 -22.88
N LYS A 49 -9.44 -5.83 -23.20
CA LYS A 49 -8.70 -4.80 -23.93
C LYS A 49 -8.82 -3.41 -23.26
N GLY A 50 -8.90 -3.37 -21.94
CA GLY A 50 -8.90 -2.15 -21.14
C GLY A 50 -7.56 -1.40 -21.20
N GLU A 51 -7.54 -0.20 -20.62
CA GLU A 51 -6.34 0.63 -20.62
C GLU A 51 -5.20 0.00 -19.79
N LEU A 52 -3.98 0.13 -20.29
CA LEU A 52 -2.75 -0.24 -19.61
C LEU A 52 -1.84 0.99 -19.59
N LYS A 53 -1.65 1.57 -18.40
CA LYS A 53 -0.98 2.86 -18.23
C LYS A 53 0.54 2.72 -18.15
N GLY A 54 1.05 1.69 -17.46
CA GLY A 54 2.48 1.46 -17.26
C GLY A 54 3.12 0.50 -18.25
N LEU A 55 3.30 0.94 -19.50
CA LEU A 55 3.84 0.09 -20.56
C LEU A 55 5.33 -0.23 -20.38
N GLN A 56 6.11 0.65 -19.73
CA GLN A 56 7.53 0.40 -19.49
C GLN A 56 7.71 -0.71 -18.46
N THR A 57 6.91 -0.68 -17.38
CA THR A 57 6.90 -1.76 -16.40
C THR A 57 6.42 -3.08 -17.01
N LEU A 58 5.44 -3.04 -17.93
CA LEU A 58 4.99 -4.23 -18.65
C LEU A 58 6.12 -4.85 -19.47
N ASP A 59 6.85 -4.04 -20.25
CA ASP A 59 7.98 -4.51 -21.04
C ASP A 59 9.12 -5.05 -20.17
N ARG A 60 9.40 -4.42 -19.02
CA ARG A 60 10.34 -4.93 -18.01
C ARG A 60 9.94 -6.31 -17.50
N LEU A 61 8.68 -6.49 -17.11
CA LEU A 61 8.16 -7.78 -16.64
C LEU A 61 8.24 -8.84 -17.73
N CYS A 62 7.90 -8.50 -18.99
CA CYS A 62 8.06 -9.41 -20.12
C CYS A 62 9.52 -9.83 -20.30
N GLY A 63 10.47 -8.90 -20.21
CA GLY A 63 11.91 -9.21 -20.28
C GLY A 63 12.37 -10.15 -19.16
N LEU A 64 11.94 -9.90 -17.92
CA LEU A 64 12.28 -10.74 -16.76
C LEU A 64 11.67 -12.15 -16.86
N PHE A 65 10.45 -12.26 -17.37
CA PHE A 65 9.73 -13.53 -17.46
C PHE A 65 9.98 -14.28 -18.77
N GLY A 66 10.75 -13.70 -19.70
CA GLY A 66 10.99 -14.29 -21.03
C GLY A 66 9.74 -14.35 -21.91
N ILE A 67 8.81 -13.42 -21.74
CA ILE A 67 7.53 -13.37 -22.45
C ILE A 67 7.69 -12.61 -23.77
N THR A 68 7.22 -13.24 -24.85
CA THR A 68 7.03 -12.60 -26.17
C THR A 68 5.56 -12.68 -26.56
N ALA A 69 5.05 -11.61 -27.17
CA ALA A 69 3.65 -11.45 -27.55
C ALA A 69 3.51 -10.36 -28.62
N ALA A 70 2.41 -10.40 -29.39
CA ALA A 70 2.19 -9.51 -30.52
C ALA A 70 1.72 -8.11 -30.11
N ASP A 71 0.92 -8.01 -29.03
CA ASP A 71 0.38 -6.76 -28.52
C ASP A 71 0.49 -6.64 -26.99
N ASN A 72 0.28 -5.42 -26.47
CA ASN A 72 0.43 -5.11 -25.04
C ASN A 72 -0.59 -5.84 -24.15
N HIS A 73 -1.80 -6.11 -24.63
CA HIS A 73 -2.78 -6.87 -23.85
C HIS A 73 -2.41 -8.35 -23.80
N GLU A 74 -1.89 -8.92 -24.89
CA GLU A 74 -1.35 -10.29 -24.85
C GLU A 74 -0.14 -10.39 -23.91
N LYS A 75 0.76 -9.39 -23.91
CA LYS A 75 1.84 -9.28 -22.91
C LYS A 75 1.29 -9.28 -21.48
N ALA A 76 0.34 -8.39 -21.18
CA ALA A 76 -0.26 -8.23 -19.86
C ALA A 76 -0.98 -9.51 -19.39
N LEU A 77 -1.71 -10.16 -20.29
CA LEU A 77 -2.37 -11.44 -20.03
C LEU A 77 -1.35 -12.52 -19.64
N LYS A 78 -0.26 -12.67 -20.41
CA LYS A 78 0.80 -13.65 -20.12
C LYS A 78 1.50 -13.32 -18.80
N VAL A 79 1.86 -12.06 -18.55
CA VAL A 79 2.48 -11.61 -17.29
C VAL A 79 1.60 -11.96 -16.10
N ALA A 80 0.32 -11.58 -16.14
CA ALA A 80 -0.64 -11.88 -15.07
C ALA A 80 -0.80 -13.38 -14.86
N GLN A 81 -0.91 -14.16 -15.94
CA GLN A 81 -1.05 -15.62 -15.85
C GLN A 81 0.20 -16.27 -15.26
N THR A 82 1.40 -15.85 -15.66
CA THR A 82 2.66 -16.36 -15.10
C THR A 82 2.75 -16.12 -13.59
N VAL A 83 2.36 -14.93 -13.11
CA VAL A 83 2.30 -14.65 -11.67
C VAL A 83 1.29 -15.55 -10.96
N LEU A 84 0.08 -15.69 -11.51
CA LEU A 84 -0.97 -16.54 -10.93
C LEU A 84 -0.56 -18.02 -10.87
N ASP A 85 0.04 -18.54 -11.93
CA ASP A 85 0.48 -19.94 -12.01
C ASP A 85 1.57 -20.22 -10.98
N ASP A 86 2.57 -19.34 -10.86
CA ASP A 86 3.67 -19.51 -9.92
C ASP A 86 3.19 -19.38 -8.47
N LEU A 87 2.26 -18.46 -8.20
CA LEU A 87 1.61 -18.25 -6.90
C LEU A 87 0.81 -19.46 -6.43
N HIS A 88 0.18 -20.20 -7.35
CA HIS A 88 -0.68 -21.35 -7.08
C HIS A 88 0.03 -22.71 -7.09
N LYS A 89 1.35 -22.74 -7.29
CA LYS A 89 2.12 -23.97 -7.16
C LYS A 89 1.86 -24.67 -5.82
N PRO A 90 1.98 -26.00 -5.77
CA PRO A 90 2.05 -26.68 -4.49
C PRO A 90 3.31 -26.26 -3.72
N GLU A 91 3.34 -26.52 -2.42
CA GLU A 91 4.47 -26.13 -1.56
C GLU A 91 5.78 -26.85 -1.92
N TYR A 92 5.71 -28.06 -2.47
CA TYR A 92 6.89 -28.84 -2.85
C TYR A 92 7.49 -28.44 -4.21
N ASP A 93 6.85 -27.56 -4.96
CA ASP A 93 7.36 -27.04 -6.24
C ASP A 93 7.86 -25.61 -6.07
N GLU A 94 9.17 -25.39 -6.23
CA GLU A 94 9.79 -24.07 -6.08
C GLU A 94 9.15 -23.03 -7.04
N MET A 95 8.91 -21.84 -6.50
CA MET A 95 8.47 -20.68 -7.27
C MET A 95 9.57 -20.26 -8.24
N THR A 96 9.24 -20.24 -9.54
CA THR A 96 10.20 -19.91 -10.59
C THR A 96 10.46 -18.42 -10.69
N LEU A 97 9.46 -17.58 -10.36
CA LEU A 97 9.63 -16.14 -10.42
C LEU A 97 10.56 -15.62 -9.32
N THR A 98 10.69 -16.33 -8.20
CA THR A 98 11.67 -16.02 -7.13
C THR A 98 13.08 -15.84 -7.70
N LYS A 99 13.48 -16.67 -8.67
CA LYS A 99 14.82 -16.62 -9.26
C LYS A 99 15.07 -15.39 -10.12
N VAL A 100 14.08 -14.99 -10.93
CA VAL A 100 14.23 -13.88 -11.87
C VAL A 100 14.00 -12.53 -11.21
N MET A 101 13.22 -12.48 -10.13
CA MET A 101 12.92 -11.26 -9.40
C MET A 101 13.95 -10.92 -8.31
N ALA A 102 14.65 -11.91 -7.77
CA ALA A 102 15.59 -11.70 -6.67
C ALA A 102 16.96 -11.17 -7.12
N TYR A 103 17.63 -10.45 -6.22
CA TYR A 103 19.06 -10.17 -6.37
C TYR A 103 19.86 -11.49 -6.35
N ALA A 104 20.63 -11.76 -7.41
CA ALA A 104 21.23 -13.08 -7.64
C ALA A 104 22.06 -13.64 -6.45
N PRO A 105 22.91 -12.84 -5.76
CA PRO A 105 23.62 -13.31 -4.57
C PRO A 105 22.74 -13.61 -3.35
N ARG A 106 21.49 -13.11 -3.30
CA ARG A 106 20.49 -13.52 -2.28
C ARG A 106 19.80 -14.80 -2.67
N TYR A 107 19.40 -14.94 -3.93
CA TYR A 107 18.82 -16.17 -4.43
C TYR A 107 19.74 -17.38 -4.16
N GLN A 108 21.02 -17.28 -4.54
CA GLN A 108 22.01 -18.33 -4.29
C GLN A 108 22.09 -18.68 -2.81
N LYS A 109 22.05 -17.66 -1.94
CA LYS A 109 22.12 -17.91 -0.49
C LYS A 109 20.88 -18.62 0.05
N TRP A 110 19.69 -18.28 -0.45
CA TRP A 110 18.45 -18.97 -0.08
C TRP A 110 18.44 -20.42 -0.57
N GLN A 111 19.00 -20.67 -1.75
CA GLN A 111 19.17 -22.02 -2.29
C GLN A 111 20.12 -22.86 -1.41
N GLU A 112 21.29 -22.33 -1.04
CA GLU A 112 22.24 -22.99 -0.13
C GLU A 112 21.61 -23.35 1.23
N LEU A 113 20.74 -22.47 1.73
CA LEU A 113 20.06 -22.63 3.01
C LEU A 113 18.81 -23.53 2.92
N GLY A 114 18.37 -23.94 1.72
CA GLY A 114 17.15 -24.72 1.53
C GLY A 114 15.86 -23.96 1.86
N ILE A 115 15.88 -22.63 1.76
CA ILE A 115 14.76 -21.74 2.10
C ILE A 115 14.10 -21.07 0.89
N LEU A 116 14.25 -21.64 -0.31
CA LEU A 116 13.42 -21.22 -1.44
C LEU A 116 11.95 -21.61 -1.18
N PRO A 117 11.00 -20.69 -1.39
CA PRO A 117 9.59 -20.97 -1.19
C PRO A 117 9.00 -21.76 -2.37
N GLY A 118 8.05 -22.65 -2.06
CA GLY A 118 7.06 -23.14 -3.02
C GLY A 118 5.91 -22.16 -3.18
N GLY A 119 4.78 -22.58 -3.77
CA GLY A 119 3.69 -21.65 -4.09
C GLY A 119 3.18 -20.87 -2.88
N ALA A 120 3.01 -19.55 -3.04
CA ALA A 120 2.83 -18.62 -1.93
C ALA A 120 1.61 -18.92 -1.05
N LYS A 121 0.48 -19.33 -1.65
CA LYS A 121 -0.71 -19.74 -0.89
C LYS A 121 -0.48 -21.03 -0.11
N ALA A 122 0.27 -21.97 -0.70
CA ALA A 122 0.60 -23.24 -0.06
C ALA A 122 1.55 -23.05 1.13
N GLU A 123 2.53 -22.14 1.02
CA GLU A 123 3.43 -21.78 2.12
C GLU A 123 2.67 -21.15 3.31
N VAL A 124 1.73 -20.24 3.04
CA VAL A 124 0.84 -19.67 4.08
C VAL A 124 0.04 -20.77 4.77
N PHE A 125 -0.60 -21.65 3.99
CA PHE A 125 -1.36 -22.77 4.53
C PHE A 125 -0.50 -23.69 5.39
N LYS A 126 0.69 -24.07 4.91
CA LYS A 126 1.65 -24.88 5.65
C LYS A 126 2.06 -24.23 6.97
N GLY A 127 2.35 -22.92 6.99
CA GLY A 127 2.66 -22.19 8.22
C GLY A 127 1.55 -22.28 9.27
N VAL A 128 0.30 -22.10 8.85
CA VAL A 128 -0.87 -22.24 9.73
C VAL A 128 -1.06 -23.68 10.21
N VAL A 129 -0.90 -24.67 9.34
CA VAL A 129 -0.98 -26.08 9.74
C VAL A 129 0.12 -26.38 10.75
N LYS A 130 1.39 -26.06 10.47
CA LYS A 130 2.54 -26.34 11.36
C LYS A 130 2.35 -25.80 12.78
N CYS A 131 1.72 -24.64 12.95
CA CYS A 131 1.48 -24.03 14.27
C CYS A 131 0.28 -24.63 15.04
N SER A 132 -0.46 -25.58 14.45
CA SER A 132 -1.65 -26.18 15.06
C SER A 132 -1.32 -27.14 16.20
N THR A 133 -2.35 -27.46 16.99
CA THR A 133 -2.25 -28.26 18.21
C THR A 133 -1.57 -29.61 17.95
N ASN A 134 -0.49 -29.88 18.70
CA ASN A 134 0.27 -31.14 18.69
C ASN A 134 0.96 -31.51 17.37
N LEU A 135 1.19 -30.54 16.48
CA LEU A 135 2.00 -30.75 15.27
C LEU A 135 3.47 -30.44 15.55
N ASN A 136 4.03 -29.40 14.91
CA ASN A 136 5.47 -29.16 14.93
C ASN A 136 5.97 -28.64 16.28
N SER A 137 6.98 -29.25 16.86
CA SER A 137 7.60 -28.82 18.13
C SER A 137 9.03 -28.27 17.98
N ASP A 138 9.59 -28.25 16.78
CA ASP A 138 10.95 -27.77 16.51
C ASP A 138 10.95 -26.25 16.21
N PRO A 139 11.51 -25.42 17.11
CA PRO A 139 11.57 -23.97 16.91
C PRO A 139 12.43 -23.56 15.70
N VAL A 140 13.51 -24.27 15.39
CA VAL A 140 14.41 -23.89 14.30
C VAL A 140 13.72 -24.13 12.95
N ASP A 141 13.06 -25.27 12.80
CA ASP A 141 12.29 -25.58 11.59
C ASP A 141 11.21 -24.53 11.32
N MET A 142 10.42 -24.16 12.34
CA MET A 142 9.39 -23.13 12.20
C MET A 142 9.96 -21.72 11.93
N LEU A 143 11.14 -21.39 12.45
CA LEU A 143 11.82 -20.12 12.12
C LEU A 143 12.30 -20.09 10.67
N LEU A 144 12.74 -21.23 10.11
CA LEU A 144 13.08 -21.33 8.69
C LEU A 144 11.83 -21.15 7.81
N ASP A 145 10.66 -21.65 8.22
CA ASP A 145 9.40 -21.36 7.51
C ASP A 145 9.05 -19.86 7.58
N CYS A 146 9.34 -19.17 8.69
CA CYS A 146 9.16 -17.71 8.77
C CYS A 146 10.02 -16.99 7.72
N LEU A 147 11.27 -17.44 7.50
CA LEU A 147 12.15 -16.89 6.48
C LEU A 147 11.63 -17.19 5.06
N LYS A 148 11.15 -18.41 4.80
CA LYS A 148 10.51 -18.78 3.52
C LYS A 148 9.32 -17.89 3.21
N LEU A 149 8.43 -17.69 4.20
CA LEU A 149 7.29 -16.77 4.07
C LEU A 149 7.75 -15.34 3.80
N GLY A 150 8.79 -14.86 4.49
CA GLY A 150 9.36 -13.53 4.23
C GLY A 150 9.85 -13.34 2.79
N ILE A 151 10.50 -14.36 2.20
CA ILE A 151 10.94 -14.32 0.79
C ILE A 151 9.73 -14.27 -0.14
N SER A 152 8.74 -15.15 0.08
CA SER A 152 7.51 -15.19 -0.72
C SER A 152 6.74 -13.86 -0.65
N THR A 153 6.52 -13.33 0.56
CA THR A 153 5.85 -12.05 0.78
C THR A 153 6.61 -10.89 0.14
N GLY A 154 7.94 -10.82 0.30
CA GLY A 154 8.74 -9.72 -0.24
C GLY A 154 8.72 -9.66 -1.77
N ILE A 155 8.79 -10.81 -2.44
CA ILE A 155 8.81 -10.88 -3.90
C ILE A 155 7.39 -10.77 -4.46
N PHE A 156 6.45 -11.59 -3.98
CA PHE A 156 5.10 -11.62 -4.53
C PHE A 156 4.23 -10.54 -3.92
N GLY A 157 4.04 -10.62 -2.60
CA GLY A 157 3.13 -9.74 -1.86
C GLY A 157 3.47 -8.25 -1.94
N LEU A 158 4.75 -7.90 -2.16
CA LEU A 158 5.21 -6.51 -2.24
C LEU A 158 5.72 -6.15 -3.64
N THR A 159 6.82 -6.76 -4.10
CA THR A 159 7.48 -6.33 -5.34
C THR A 159 6.59 -6.52 -6.58
N LEU A 160 6.02 -7.72 -6.75
CA LEU A 160 5.13 -7.99 -7.88
C LEU A 160 3.80 -7.24 -7.76
N THR A 161 3.23 -7.09 -6.57
CA THR A 161 2.06 -6.22 -6.37
C THR A 161 2.30 -4.83 -6.95
N ASN A 162 3.42 -4.19 -6.58
CA ASN A 162 3.74 -2.84 -7.05
C ASN A 162 3.91 -2.80 -8.58
N LEU A 163 4.67 -3.75 -9.16
CA LEU A 163 4.90 -3.77 -10.60
C LEU A 163 3.62 -4.06 -11.40
N LEU A 164 2.73 -4.91 -10.90
CA LEU A 164 1.43 -5.16 -11.55
C LEU A 164 0.50 -3.96 -11.43
N ASN A 165 0.51 -3.28 -10.27
CA ASN A 165 -0.19 -2.00 -10.09
C ASN A 165 0.34 -0.94 -11.05
N ASP A 166 1.67 -0.82 -11.22
CA ASP A 166 2.26 0.14 -12.17
C ASP A 166 1.75 -0.09 -13.59
N VAL A 167 1.62 -1.35 -14.04
CA VAL A 167 1.04 -1.66 -15.37
C VAL A 167 -0.40 -1.17 -15.48
N LEU A 168 -1.22 -1.39 -14.45
CA LEU A 168 -2.64 -1.01 -14.44
C LEU A 168 -2.88 0.50 -14.27
N LEU A 169 -2.10 1.13 -13.40
CA LEU A 169 -2.40 2.43 -12.80
C LEU A 169 -1.42 3.53 -13.25
N GLY A 170 -0.33 3.16 -13.90
CA GLY A 170 0.76 4.05 -14.31
C GLY A 170 1.93 3.97 -13.34
N GLU A 171 3.14 4.23 -13.83
CA GLU A 171 4.33 4.27 -12.99
C GLU A 171 4.32 5.50 -12.06
N PRO A 172 4.86 5.39 -10.82
CA PRO A 172 5.07 6.52 -9.93
C PRO A 172 6.02 7.58 -10.51
N GLU A 173 5.72 8.85 -10.26
CA GLU A 173 6.52 9.99 -10.71
C GLU A 173 6.89 10.89 -9.53
N ILE A 174 8.17 11.28 -9.45
CA ILE A 174 8.63 12.19 -8.39
C ILE A 174 7.93 13.53 -8.55
N ARG A 175 7.22 13.94 -7.50
CA ARG A 175 6.44 15.18 -7.47
C ARG A 175 6.29 15.69 -6.05
N LEU A 176 5.83 16.94 -5.92
CA LEU A 176 5.34 17.49 -4.67
C LEU A 176 3.82 17.28 -4.60
N ALA A 177 3.31 16.94 -3.41
CA ALA A 177 1.90 16.74 -3.16
C ALA A 177 1.50 17.25 -1.77
N PRO A 178 0.25 17.73 -1.61
CA PRO A 178 -0.27 18.09 -0.31
C PRO A 178 -0.59 16.84 0.52
N VAL A 179 -0.48 16.98 1.84
CA VAL A 179 -0.74 15.93 2.84
C VAL A 179 -1.48 16.50 4.04
N GLY A 180 -2.15 15.62 4.79
CA GLY A 180 -2.86 15.97 6.02
C GLY A 180 -4.33 16.32 5.81
N LEU A 181 -4.99 16.82 6.86
CA LEU A 181 -6.43 17.10 6.83
C LEU A 181 -6.80 18.26 5.89
N ARG A 182 -5.81 19.04 5.44
CA ARG A 182 -6.00 20.10 4.44
C ARG A 182 -6.43 19.63 3.06
N VAL A 183 -6.22 18.35 2.73
CA VAL A 183 -6.57 17.80 1.40
C VAL A 183 -8.09 17.67 1.19
N ILE A 184 -8.89 17.99 2.22
CA ILE A 184 -10.35 17.89 2.19
C ILE A 184 -10.93 19.20 1.67
N ASP A 185 -11.57 19.17 0.49
CA ASP A 185 -12.27 20.32 -0.08
C ASP A 185 -13.78 20.23 0.22
N PRO A 186 -14.34 21.12 1.06
CA PRO A 186 -15.75 21.06 1.45
C PRO A 186 -16.74 21.38 0.32
N ASP A 187 -16.29 21.94 -0.80
CA ASP A 187 -17.13 22.23 -1.96
C ASP A 187 -17.37 21.00 -2.85
N TYR A 188 -16.69 19.89 -2.56
CA TYR A 188 -16.78 18.63 -3.28
C TYR A 188 -17.40 17.53 -2.40
N ILE A 189 -17.87 16.46 -3.05
CA ILE A 189 -18.24 15.22 -2.38
C ILE A 189 -16.94 14.48 -2.04
N ASN A 190 -16.62 14.36 -0.75
CA ASN A 190 -15.36 13.75 -0.31
C ASN A 190 -15.55 12.29 0.02
N ILE A 191 -14.77 11.45 -0.66
CA ILE A 191 -14.73 10.01 -0.46
C ILE A 191 -13.39 9.66 0.17
N MET A 192 -13.41 9.22 1.42
CA MET A 192 -12.23 8.65 2.04
C MET A 192 -12.03 7.23 1.50
N ILE A 193 -10.84 6.96 0.98
CA ILE A 193 -10.42 5.64 0.52
C ILE A 193 -9.32 5.10 1.42
N THR A 194 -9.50 3.85 1.86
CA THR A 194 -8.63 3.21 2.85
C THR A 194 -8.49 1.72 2.54
N GLY A 195 -7.33 1.16 2.86
CA GLY A 195 -6.95 -0.18 2.41
C GLY A 195 -5.57 -0.20 1.76
N HIS A 196 -5.32 -1.22 0.93
CA HIS A 196 -4.05 -1.54 0.27
C HIS A 196 -4.18 -1.98 -1.21
N GLN A 197 -5.37 -2.20 -1.79
CA GLN A 197 -5.55 -2.65 -3.19
C GLN A 197 -6.06 -1.52 -4.10
N HIS A 198 -5.16 -0.68 -4.61
CA HIS A 198 -5.49 0.41 -5.54
C HIS A 198 -6.17 -0.10 -6.83
N SER A 199 -5.79 -1.29 -7.33
CA SER A 199 -6.35 -1.85 -8.56
C SER A 199 -7.88 -2.08 -8.52
N LEU A 200 -8.51 -2.17 -7.34
CA LEU A 200 -9.97 -2.28 -7.22
C LEU A 200 -10.70 -0.97 -7.51
N PHE A 201 -10.01 0.17 -7.43
CA PHE A 201 -10.59 1.49 -7.63
C PHE A 201 -10.45 2.01 -9.07
N VAL A 202 -9.78 1.30 -9.99
CA VAL A 202 -9.48 1.77 -11.37
C VAL A 202 -10.72 2.34 -12.05
N HIS A 203 -11.75 1.50 -12.17
CA HIS A 203 -12.99 1.88 -12.86
C HIS A 203 -13.75 2.99 -12.12
N LEU A 204 -13.78 2.96 -10.79
CA LEU A 204 -14.46 4.00 -10.01
C LEU A 204 -13.78 5.36 -10.22
N GLN A 205 -12.45 5.43 -10.19
CA GLN A 205 -11.70 6.66 -10.44
C GLN A 205 -12.03 7.26 -11.82
N GLU A 206 -12.03 6.43 -12.86
CA GLU A 206 -12.41 6.84 -14.22
C GLU A 206 -13.88 7.25 -14.32
N ARG A 207 -14.75 6.60 -13.54
CA ARG A 207 -16.18 6.90 -13.52
C ARG A 207 -16.47 8.26 -12.88
N LEU A 208 -15.74 8.62 -11.83
CA LEU A 208 -15.91 9.87 -11.09
C LEU A 208 -15.57 11.13 -11.92
N THR A 209 -14.78 11.00 -12.99
CA THR A 209 -14.45 12.12 -13.90
C THR A 209 -15.42 12.26 -15.06
N GLN A 210 -16.30 11.27 -15.31
CA GLN A 210 -17.21 11.31 -16.45
C GLN A 210 -18.24 12.43 -16.35
N THR A 211 -18.55 13.05 -17.49
CA THR A 211 -19.38 14.26 -17.56
C THR A 211 -20.78 14.10 -16.97
N ASP A 212 -21.39 12.93 -17.13
CA ASP A 212 -22.71 12.62 -16.61
C ASP A 212 -22.70 12.47 -15.07
N VAL A 213 -21.67 11.81 -14.51
CA VAL A 213 -21.48 11.67 -13.06
C VAL A 213 -21.14 13.00 -12.39
N MET A 214 -20.27 13.78 -13.01
CA MET A 214 -19.98 15.15 -12.57
C MET A 214 -21.23 16.05 -12.62
N ALA A 215 -22.11 15.84 -13.60
CA ALA A 215 -23.39 16.55 -13.65
C ALA A 215 -24.33 16.12 -12.51
N LYS A 216 -24.37 14.83 -12.12
CA LYS A 216 -25.13 14.37 -10.95
C LYS A 216 -24.63 15.03 -9.65
N ALA A 217 -23.31 15.12 -9.45
CA ALA A 217 -22.73 15.81 -8.29
C ALA A 217 -23.10 17.30 -8.24
N ARG A 218 -23.01 18.00 -9.38
CA ARG A 218 -23.45 19.40 -9.50
C ARG A 218 -24.93 19.59 -9.21
N ALA A 219 -25.78 18.69 -9.69
CA ALA A 219 -27.20 18.71 -9.37
C ALA A 219 -27.49 18.46 -7.87
N ALA A 220 -26.57 17.80 -7.16
CA ALA A 220 -26.63 17.65 -5.70
C ALA A 220 -26.05 18.85 -4.92
N GLY A 221 -25.46 19.84 -5.60
CA GLY A 221 -24.89 21.04 -4.99
C GLY A 221 -23.38 20.98 -4.71
N ALA A 222 -22.66 19.96 -5.18
CA ALA A 222 -21.20 19.87 -5.08
C ALA A 222 -20.53 20.26 -6.41
N LYS A 223 -19.25 20.66 -6.38
CA LYS A 223 -18.46 20.93 -7.60
C LYS A 223 -18.10 19.65 -8.37
N GLY A 224 -18.03 18.52 -7.66
CA GLY A 224 -17.62 17.22 -8.18
C GLY A 224 -17.32 16.24 -7.04
N PHE A 225 -16.40 15.31 -7.30
CA PHE A 225 -15.91 14.35 -6.31
C PHE A 225 -14.43 14.58 -6.00
N LYS A 226 -14.04 14.29 -4.76
CA LYS A 226 -12.65 14.21 -4.35
C LYS A 226 -12.39 12.94 -3.56
N LEU A 227 -11.28 12.29 -3.86
CA LEU A 227 -10.74 11.14 -3.17
C LEU A 227 -9.73 11.63 -2.15
N VAL A 228 -10.01 11.34 -0.88
CA VAL A 228 -9.13 11.62 0.25
C VAL A 228 -8.42 10.32 0.59
N GLY A 229 -7.14 10.22 0.26
CA GLY A 229 -6.35 9.03 0.49
C GLY A 229 -6.05 8.82 1.96
N CYS A 230 -6.18 7.59 2.45
CA CYS A 230 -5.72 7.18 3.78
C CYS A 230 -4.96 5.85 3.69
N THR A 231 -4.08 5.59 4.66
CA THR A 231 -3.31 4.33 4.76
C THR A 231 -2.48 4.04 3.50
N CYS A 232 -2.22 2.77 3.19
CA CYS A 232 -1.34 2.39 2.08
C CYS A 232 -1.94 2.68 0.71
N VAL A 233 -3.25 2.50 0.51
CA VAL A 233 -3.89 2.83 -0.78
C VAL A 233 -3.87 4.33 -1.06
N GLY A 234 -4.03 5.17 -0.04
CA GLY A 234 -3.87 6.62 -0.16
C GLY A 234 -2.45 7.02 -0.56
N GLN A 235 -1.44 6.36 0.02
CA GLN A 235 -0.06 6.54 -0.38
C GLN A 235 0.19 6.06 -1.82
N ASP A 236 -0.34 4.89 -2.20
CA ASP A 236 -0.18 4.30 -3.54
C ASP A 236 -0.75 5.22 -4.63
N LEU A 237 -1.88 5.87 -4.32
CA LEU A 237 -2.47 6.94 -5.11
C LEU A 237 -1.62 8.19 -5.19
N GLN A 238 -1.05 8.62 -4.06
CA GLN A 238 -0.23 9.82 -4.00
C GLN A 238 1.04 9.66 -4.85
N LEU A 239 1.67 8.48 -4.81
CA LEU A 239 2.80 8.10 -5.67
C LEU A 239 2.44 8.19 -7.17
N ARG A 240 1.18 7.92 -7.51
CA ARG A 240 0.63 7.94 -8.89
C ARG A 240 -0.25 9.16 -9.18
N GLY A 241 -0.16 10.20 -8.35
CA GLY A 241 -1.09 11.32 -8.40
C GLY A 241 -1.06 12.10 -9.72
N SER A 242 0.01 11.99 -10.51
CA SER A 242 0.07 12.56 -11.86
C SER A 242 -0.95 11.95 -12.82
N HIS A 243 -1.41 10.71 -12.58
CA HIS A 243 -2.42 10.03 -13.37
C HIS A 243 -3.87 10.31 -12.92
N TYR A 244 -4.06 11.01 -11.80
CA TYR A 244 -5.37 11.17 -11.12
C TYR A 244 -5.65 12.61 -10.63
N THR A 245 -5.08 13.62 -11.29
CA THR A 245 -5.07 15.02 -10.84
C THR A 245 -6.45 15.68 -10.69
N GLU A 246 -7.48 15.17 -11.36
CA GLU A 246 -8.83 15.75 -11.30
C GLU A 246 -9.55 15.43 -9.98
N ILE A 247 -9.33 14.22 -9.45
CA ILE A 247 -10.14 13.66 -8.35
C ILE A 247 -9.33 13.35 -7.09
N PHE A 248 -8.00 13.24 -7.15
CA PHE A 248 -7.19 12.93 -5.98
C PHE A 248 -6.45 14.16 -5.46
N ASP A 249 -6.82 14.61 -4.25
CA ASP A 249 -6.30 15.84 -3.66
C ASP A 249 -5.20 15.61 -2.62
N GLY A 250 -4.88 14.37 -2.26
CA GLY A 250 -3.71 14.07 -1.44
C GLY A 250 -3.91 12.94 -0.42
N HIS A 251 -2.83 12.64 0.29
CA HIS A 251 -2.80 11.64 1.35
C HIS A 251 -3.03 12.32 2.70
N ALA A 252 -4.13 12.00 3.37
CA ALA A 252 -4.49 12.62 4.63
C ALA A 252 -3.71 12.04 5.82
N GLY A 253 -3.30 10.77 5.75
CA GLY A 253 -2.43 10.15 6.75
C GLY A 253 -2.64 8.65 6.92
N ASN A 254 -2.09 8.12 8.02
CA ASN A 254 -2.14 6.69 8.33
C ASN A 254 -3.42 6.25 9.05
N ASN A 255 -3.49 4.98 9.44
CA ASN A 255 -4.70 4.36 9.99
C ASN A 255 -5.25 5.07 11.23
N TYR A 256 -4.41 5.65 12.08
CA TYR A 256 -4.84 6.39 13.28
C TYR A 256 -5.30 7.82 12.99
N THR A 257 -5.05 8.32 11.79
CA THR A 257 -5.59 9.62 11.33
C THR A 257 -7.05 9.50 10.89
N SER A 258 -7.53 8.28 10.62
CA SER A 258 -8.89 8.00 10.10
C SER A 258 -9.99 8.63 10.96
N GLU A 259 -9.94 8.46 12.28
CA GLU A 259 -10.98 8.98 13.19
C GLU A 259 -11.02 10.52 13.17
N ALA A 260 -9.84 11.16 13.16
CA ALA A 260 -9.72 12.62 13.09
C ALA A 260 -10.22 13.18 11.74
N ILE A 261 -9.93 12.49 10.64
CA ILE A 261 -10.40 12.85 9.30
C ILE A 261 -11.93 12.80 9.22
N LEU A 262 -12.55 11.76 9.76
CA LEU A 262 -14.02 11.64 9.80
C LEU A 262 -14.64 12.72 10.70
N ALA A 263 -14.00 13.03 11.84
CA ALA A 263 -14.46 14.04 12.79
C ALA A 263 -14.46 15.48 12.23
N THR A 264 -13.81 15.73 11.09
CA THR A 264 -13.97 16.98 10.34
C THR A 264 -15.41 17.21 9.87
N GLY A 265 -16.23 16.16 9.82
CA GLY A 265 -17.58 16.17 9.27
C GLY A 265 -17.61 16.24 7.74
N ALA A 266 -16.45 16.36 7.08
CA ALA A 266 -16.37 16.64 5.66
C ALA A 266 -16.23 15.45 4.73
N ILE A 267 -16.00 14.25 5.26
CA ILE A 267 -16.05 12.99 4.50
C ILE A 267 -17.48 12.48 4.39
N ASP A 268 -17.95 12.24 3.16
CA ASP A 268 -19.32 11.79 2.87
C ASP A 268 -19.46 10.29 2.82
N ALA A 269 -18.40 9.61 2.39
CA ALA A 269 -18.34 8.16 2.41
C ALA A 269 -16.93 7.64 2.67
N VAL A 270 -16.87 6.46 3.28
CA VAL A 270 -15.66 5.65 3.43
C VAL A 270 -15.77 4.45 2.52
N LEU A 271 -14.83 4.32 1.60
CA LEU A 271 -14.64 3.14 0.78
C LEU A 271 -13.43 2.36 1.30
N SER A 272 -13.70 1.18 1.83
CA SER A 272 -12.70 0.26 2.35
C SER A 272 -12.62 -0.96 1.45
N GLU A 273 -11.42 -1.34 1.05
CA GLU A 273 -11.26 -2.58 0.30
C GLU A 273 -10.46 -3.64 1.06
N PHE A 274 -9.51 -3.27 1.93
CA PHE A 274 -8.72 -4.26 2.67
C PHE A 274 -8.40 -3.83 4.12
N ASN A 275 -7.29 -4.33 4.67
CA ASN A 275 -6.78 -4.08 6.04
C ASN A 275 -6.59 -2.58 6.36
N CYS A 276 -6.33 -2.28 7.64
CA CYS A 276 -6.10 -0.94 8.19
C CYS A 276 -7.31 0.03 8.20
N THR A 277 -8.49 -0.42 7.76
CA THR A 277 -9.76 0.23 8.11
C THR A 277 -10.22 -0.24 9.49
N LEU A 278 -10.11 0.61 10.50
CA LEU A 278 -10.34 0.24 11.90
C LEU A 278 -11.84 0.09 12.20
N PRO A 279 -12.29 -0.94 12.93
CA PRO A 279 -13.67 -1.00 13.44
C PRO A 279 -14.05 0.21 14.32
N GLY A 280 -13.07 0.90 14.91
CA GLY A 280 -13.30 2.13 15.69
C GLY A 280 -13.99 3.26 14.90
N ILE A 281 -13.92 3.26 13.57
CA ILE A 281 -14.61 4.25 12.74
C ILE A 281 -16.12 4.00 12.62
N GLU A 282 -16.59 2.78 12.90
CA GLU A 282 -17.99 2.39 12.76
C GLU A 282 -18.95 3.32 13.52
N PRO A 283 -18.78 3.56 14.85
CA PRO A 283 -19.64 4.48 15.59
C PRO A 283 -19.54 5.93 15.10
N ILE A 284 -18.36 6.38 14.67
CA ILE A 284 -18.17 7.74 14.15
C ILE A 284 -18.96 7.92 12.85
N CYS A 285 -18.92 6.91 11.97
CA CYS A 285 -19.68 6.95 10.73
C CYS A 285 -21.20 6.95 10.99
N ASP A 286 -21.69 6.17 11.96
CA ASP A 286 -23.11 6.17 12.32
C ASP A 286 -23.55 7.55 12.87
N GLU A 287 -22.75 8.13 13.78
CA GLU A 287 -23.05 9.44 14.39
C GLU A 287 -23.01 10.58 13.36
N LEU A 288 -22.03 10.57 12.47
CA LEU A 288 -21.84 11.61 11.44
C LEU A 288 -22.54 11.28 10.12
N GLN A 289 -23.38 10.25 10.10
CA GLN A 289 -24.15 9.78 8.94
C GLN A 289 -23.27 9.57 7.69
N ILE A 290 -22.04 9.11 7.89
CA ILE A 290 -21.06 8.82 6.84
C ILE A 290 -21.33 7.42 6.30
N LYS A 291 -21.51 7.31 4.98
CA LYS A 291 -21.78 6.00 4.39
C LYS A 291 -20.50 5.16 4.33
N GLN A 292 -20.52 3.95 4.88
CA GLN A 292 -19.42 3.01 4.75
C GLN A 292 -19.72 1.91 3.72
N ILE A 293 -18.77 1.66 2.83
CA ILE A 293 -18.86 0.65 1.77
C ILE A 293 -17.58 -0.18 1.77
N CYS A 294 -17.72 -1.50 1.92
CA CYS A 294 -16.65 -2.47 1.76
C CYS A 294 -16.66 -3.06 0.34
N LEU A 295 -15.47 -3.18 -0.27
CA LEU A 295 -15.30 -3.78 -1.61
C LEU A 295 -14.75 -5.20 -1.59
N ASP A 296 -14.21 -5.65 -0.45
CA ASP A 296 -13.75 -7.03 -0.22
C ASP A 296 -14.40 -7.59 1.04
N ASP A 297 -14.77 -8.86 1.02
CA ASP A 297 -15.45 -9.52 2.14
C ASP A 297 -14.50 -9.82 3.30
N VAL A 298 -13.21 -9.98 3.04
CA VAL A 298 -12.18 -10.14 4.09
C VAL A 298 -12.05 -8.90 4.98
N ALA A 299 -12.54 -7.74 4.51
CA ALA A 299 -12.50 -6.46 5.23
C ALA A 299 -13.88 -5.95 5.69
N LYS A 300 -14.93 -6.77 5.60
CA LYS A 300 -16.31 -6.38 5.94
C LYS A 300 -16.41 -5.84 7.37
N LYS A 301 -16.98 -4.64 7.51
CA LYS A 301 -17.39 -4.04 8.80
C LYS A 301 -18.82 -4.40 9.15
N ALA A 302 -19.18 -4.42 10.42
CA ALA A 302 -20.52 -4.85 10.85
C ALA A 302 -21.61 -3.91 10.31
N ASN A 303 -21.39 -2.59 10.37
CA ASN A 303 -22.36 -1.58 9.93
C ASN A 303 -22.18 -1.07 8.48
N ALA A 304 -21.13 -1.50 7.77
CA ALA A 304 -20.90 -1.10 6.38
C ALA A 304 -21.72 -1.90 5.37
N GLU A 305 -21.98 -1.37 4.19
CA GLU A 305 -22.50 -2.14 3.05
C GLU A 305 -21.39 -2.98 2.41
N LEU A 306 -21.68 -4.18 1.90
CA LEU A 306 -20.74 -4.93 1.06
C LEU A 306 -21.13 -4.78 -0.40
N LYS A 307 -20.35 -4.02 -1.15
CA LYS A 307 -20.41 -3.98 -2.62
C LYS A 307 -19.17 -4.69 -3.17
N LYS A 308 -19.16 -6.01 -3.00
CA LYS A 308 -17.99 -6.85 -3.33
C LYS A 308 -17.56 -6.60 -4.77
N PHE A 309 -16.29 -6.25 -4.96
CA PHE A 309 -15.75 -6.01 -6.28
C PHE A 309 -15.76 -7.30 -7.09
N GLU A 310 -16.40 -7.23 -8.25
CA GLU A 310 -16.37 -8.26 -9.28
C GLU A 310 -16.01 -7.57 -10.60
N PHE A 311 -14.89 -7.94 -11.22
CA PHE A 311 -14.40 -7.25 -12.42
C PHE A 311 -15.48 -7.17 -13.52
N ALA A 312 -16.25 -8.23 -13.72
CA ALA A 312 -17.33 -8.28 -14.72
C ALA A 312 -18.51 -7.34 -14.42
N LYS A 313 -18.72 -6.94 -13.15
CA LYS A 313 -19.80 -6.06 -12.69
C LYS A 313 -19.29 -4.67 -12.27
N ARG A 314 -18.01 -4.37 -12.51
CA ARG A 314 -17.34 -3.14 -12.02
C ARG A 314 -18.07 -1.84 -12.38
N GLU A 315 -18.69 -1.79 -13.57
CA GLU A 315 -19.48 -0.64 -14.03
C GLU A 315 -20.71 -0.43 -13.16
N GLN A 316 -21.55 -1.47 -13.03
CA GLN A 316 -22.71 -1.48 -12.14
C GLN A 316 -22.32 -1.10 -10.70
N ILE A 317 -21.27 -1.72 -10.16
CA ILE A 317 -20.81 -1.46 -8.79
C ILE A 317 -20.38 0.01 -8.63
N SER A 318 -19.66 0.56 -9.62
CA SER A 318 -19.22 1.96 -9.58
C SER A 318 -20.40 2.93 -9.62
N ASP A 319 -21.40 2.68 -10.47
CA ASP A 319 -22.61 3.50 -10.55
C ASP A 319 -23.41 3.45 -9.25
N GLU A 320 -23.57 2.26 -8.67
CA GLU A 320 -24.25 2.10 -7.38
C GLU A 320 -23.52 2.83 -6.25
N ILE A 321 -22.18 2.77 -6.22
CA ILE A 321 -21.36 3.53 -5.27
C ILE A 321 -21.60 5.02 -5.47
N VAL A 322 -21.48 5.52 -6.70
CA VAL A 322 -21.66 6.95 -7.01
C VAL A 322 -23.02 7.44 -6.53
N ASP A 323 -24.10 6.74 -6.90
CA ASP A 323 -25.45 7.14 -6.52
C ASP A 323 -25.64 7.11 -4.99
N THR A 324 -25.06 6.10 -4.32
CA THR A 324 -25.08 5.99 -2.85
C THR A 324 -24.35 7.15 -2.18
N VAL A 325 -23.16 7.51 -2.66
CA VAL A 325 -22.35 8.60 -2.08
C VAL A 325 -23.01 9.96 -2.32
N ILE A 326 -23.59 10.19 -3.50
CA ILE A 326 -24.35 11.43 -3.78
C ILE A 326 -25.52 11.58 -2.80
N GLU A 327 -26.26 10.50 -2.54
CA GLU A 327 -27.37 10.54 -1.61
C GLU A 327 -26.91 10.77 -0.16
N ALA A 328 -25.79 10.15 0.25
CA ALA A 328 -25.16 10.43 1.52
C ALA A 328 -24.82 11.92 1.66
N TYR A 329 -24.15 12.51 0.66
CA TYR A 329 -23.82 13.95 0.62
C TYR A 329 -25.06 14.83 0.82
N ARG A 330 -26.14 14.59 0.05
CA ARG A 330 -27.39 15.37 0.11
C ARG A 330 -28.04 15.34 1.48
N THR A 331 -28.09 14.15 2.07
CA THR A 331 -28.80 13.93 3.34
C THR A 331 -28.01 14.45 4.54
N ARG A 332 -26.69 14.27 4.55
CA ARG A 332 -25.85 14.57 5.71
C ARG A 332 -25.31 16.00 5.77
N ARG A 333 -24.95 16.63 4.64
CA ARG A 333 -24.12 17.86 4.66
C ARG A 333 -24.80 19.07 5.28
N ALA A 334 -26.12 19.13 5.26
CA ALA A 334 -26.87 20.17 5.95
C ALA A 334 -27.06 19.91 7.46
N ALA A 335 -26.86 18.66 7.92
CA ALA A 335 -27.12 18.23 9.28
C ALA A 335 -25.84 18.06 10.12
N VAL A 336 -24.68 17.89 9.48
CA VAL A 336 -23.40 17.62 10.15
C VAL A 336 -22.51 18.88 10.13
N PRO A 337 -22.04 19.38 11.29
CA PRO A 337 -21.14 20.54 11.35
C PRO A 337 -19.76 20.21 10.77
N LEU A 338 -19.13 21.22 10.17
CA LEU A 338 -17.81 21.09 9.55
C LEU A 338 -16.72 21.65 10.47
N ASN A 339 -15.77 20.80 10.84
CA ASN A 339 -14.63 21.11 11.70
C ASN A 339 -13.34 20.94 10.88
N LEU A 340 -13.18 21.78 9.84
CA LEU A 340 -12.05 21.70 8.92
C LEU A 340 -10.76 22.18 9.60
N LEU A 341 -9.63 21.57 9.22
CA LEU A 341 -8.28 21.93 9.67
C LEU A 341 -7.40 22.24 8.45
N PRO A 342 -7.59 23.39 7.76
CA PRO A 342 -6.87 23.72 6.53
C PRO A 342 -5.35 23.89 6.71
N ASP A 343 -4.92 24.19 7.94
CA ASP A 343 -3.51 24.38 8.28
C ASP A 343 -2.81 23.06 8.72
N HIS A 344 -3.53 21.94 8.77
CA HIS A 344 -2.95 20.66 9.17
C HIS A 344 -2.27 19.96 7.99
N GLY A 345 -0.99 19.62 8.16
CA GLY A 345 -0.17 18.91 7.19
C GLY A 345 0.72 19.88 6.40
N ASN A 346 1.07 19.52 5.17
CA ASN A 346 2.04 20.27 4.35
C ASN A 346 1.57 20.32 2.89
N ASP A 347 1.89 21.39 2.17
CA ASP A 347 1.54 21.54 0.74
C ASP A 347 2.52 20.84 -0.19
N ASP A 348 3.80 20.84 0.17
CA ASP A 348 4.91 20.46 -0.69
C ASP A 348 5.66 19.24 -0.14
N THR A 349 4.97 18.10 -0.05
CA THR A 349 5.58 16.83 0.34
C THR A 349 6.13 16.08 -0.87
N LEU A 350 7.42 15.73 -0.84
CA LEU A 350 8.05 14.89 -1.84
C LEU A 350 7.46 13.48 -1.83
N THR A 351 6.97 13.02 -2.97
CA THR A 351 6.42 11.68 -3.16
C THR A 351 6.87 11.11 -4.50
N GLY A 352 6.40 9.91 -4.83
CA GLY A 352 6.65 9.26 -6.12
C GLY A 352 8.05 8.67 -6.28
N VAL A 353 8.80 8.50 -5.20
CA VAL A 353 10.14 7.88 -5.22
C VAL A 353 10.00 6.36 -5.36
N SER A 354 10.34 5.84 -6.54
CA SER A 354 10.40 4.42 -6.87
C SER A 354 11.80 4.05 -7.38
N GLU A 355 12.08 2.76 -7.57
CA GLU A 355 13.36 2.33 -8.18
C GLU A 355 13.57 3.00 -9.55
N VAL A 356 12.50 3.13 -10.33
CA VAL A 356 12.54 3.68 -11.69
C VAL A 356 12.64 5.20 -11.66
N SER A 357 11.78 5.88 -10.90
CA SER A 357 11.74 7.34 -10.88
C SER A 357 12.99 7.93 -10.22
N LEU A 358 13.52 7.30 -9.16
CA LEU A 358 14.78 7.72 -8.54
C LEU A 358 15.96 7.53 -9.50
N LYS A 359 16.03 6.39 -10.20
CA LYS A 359 17.09 6.16 -11.18
C LYS A 359 17.02 7.15 -12.34
N ALA A 360 15.82 7.49 -12.81
CA ALA A 360 15.62 8.50 -13.83
C ALA A 360 16.08 9.89 -13.34
N PHE A 361 15.68 10.28 -12.12
CA PHE A 361 16.12 11.52 -11.47
C PHE A 361 17.65 11.62 -11.34
N LEU A 362 18.33 10.50 -11.08
CA LEU A 362 19.80 10.41 -11.02
C LEU A 362 20.49 10.31 -12.41
N GLY A 363 19.78 10.60 -13.51
CA GLY A 363 20.36 10.56 -14.86
C GLY A 363 20.47 9.15 -15.45
N GLY A 364 19.57 8.25 -15.08
CA GLY A 364 19.45 6.90 -15.64
C GLY A 364 20.39 5.86 -15.04
N ASN A 365 21.14 6.19 -13.98
CA ASN A 365 22.05 5.26 -13.33
C ASN A 365 22.26 5.60 -11.84
N TRP A 366 22.88 4.69 -11.09
CA TRP A 366 23.06 4.83 -9.63
C TRP A 366 24.37 5.53 -9.23
N GLN A 367 25.25 5.87 -10.18
CA GLN A 367 26.58 6.40 -9.89
C GLN A 367 26.54 7.70 -9.06
N PRO A 368 25.64 8.66 -9.32
CA PRO A 368 25.59 9.87 -8.50
C PRO A 368 25.31 9.59 -7.02
N LEU A 369 24.37 8.70 -6.72
CA LEU A 369 24.08 8.29 -5.34
C LEU A 369 25.27 7.55 -4.71
N ILE A 370 25.90 6.64 -5.46
CA ILE A 370 27.10 5.92 -5.02
C ILE A 370 28.23 6.90 -4.71
N ASP A 371 28.45 7.91 -5.54
CA ASP A 371 29.50 8.92 -5.35
C ASP A 371 29.28 9.73 -4.08
N LEU A 372 28.03 10.12 -3.79
CA LEU A 372 27.67 10.81 -2.55
C LEU A 372 27.96 9.96 -1.31
N ILE A 373 27.71 8.65 -1.40
CA ILE A 373 28.02 7.70 -0.33
C ILE A 373 29.52 7.55 -0.14
N VAL A 374 30.27 7.36 -1.23
CA VAL A 374 31.74 7.22 -1.20
C VAL A 374 32.42 8.48 -0.65
N LYS A 375 31.90 9.67 -0.97
CA LYS A 375 32.37 10.95 -0.42
C LYS A 375 32.00 11.16 1.05
N GLY A 376 31.15 10.31 1.63
CA GLY A 376 30.66 10.44 3.00
C GLY A 376 29.65 11.58 3.21
N GLN A 377 29.14 12.17 2.13
CA GLN A 377 28.06 13.17 2.19
C GLN A 377 26.73 12.51 2.56
N ILE A 378 26.54 11.25 2.15
CA ILE A 378 25.50 10.34 2.65
C ILE A 378 26.22 9.18 3.35
N LYS A 379 26.00 8.98 4.64
CA LYS A 379 26.68 7.92 5.41
C LYS A 379 26.02 6.54 5.28
N GLY A 380 24.76 6.52 4.84
CA GLY A 380 24.02 5.29 4.62
C GLY A 380 22.58 5.56 4.21
N ILE A 381 21.85 4.47 3.99
CA ILE A 381 20.42 4.47 3.63
C ILE A 381 19.68 3.63 4.69
N ALA A 382 18.61 4.18 5.25
CA ALA A 382 17.76 3.47 6.20
C ALA A 382 16.32 3.36 5.67
N GLY A 383 15.74 2.17 5.73
CA GLY A 383 14.30 1.97 5.51
C GLY A 383 13.53 2.14 6.82
N VAL A 384 12.71 3.19 6.93
CA VAL A 384 11.81 3.40 8.07
C VAL A 384 10.40 3.05 7.65
N VAL A 385 9.96 1.85 8.03
CA VAL A 385 8.69 1.25 7.63
C VAL A 385 7.94 0.71 8.84
N GLY A 386 6.63 0.51 8.68
CA GLY A 386 5.78 -0.08 9.70
C GLY A 386 4.53 0.75 9.97
N CYS A 387 3.87 0.42 11.08
CA CYS A 387 2.66 1.08 11.55
C CYS A 387 2.94 1.96 12.76
N SER A 388 2.01 2.84 13.09
CA SER A 388 2.00 3.56 14.36
C SER A 388 1.51 2.65 15.50
N ASN A 389 1.81 3.01 16.75
CA ASN A 389 1.30 2.32 17.93
C ASN A 389 1.07 3.32 19.07
N LEU A 390 -0.20 3.55 19.40
CA LEU A 390 -0.60 4.50 20.44
C LEU A 390 -0.09 4.14 21.84
N THR A 391 0.15 2.86 22.12
CA THR A 391 0.61 2.38 23.43
C THR A 391 2.12 2.50 23.61
N ALA A 392 2.87 2.65 22.52
CA ALA A 392 4.33 2.67 22.50
C ALA A 392 4.85 4.06 22.13
N GLY A 393 4.67 5.04 23.02
CA GLY A 393 5.22 6.39 22.85
C GLY A 393 4.31 7.40 22.13
N GLY A 394 3.12 6.98 21.69
CA GLY A 394 2.13 7.84 21.05
C GLY A 394 2.12 7.74 19.52
N HIS A 395 1.17 8.42 18.88
CA HIS A 395 0.98 8.38 17.43
C HIS A 395 2.20 8.98 16.71
N ASP A 396 2.91 8.15 15.94
CA ASP A 396 4.07 8.50 15.09
C ASP A 396 5.30 9.11 15.78
N VAL A 397 5.24 9.38 17.10
CA VAL A 397 6.32 10.03 17.87
C VAL A 397 7.67 9.35 17.65
N LEU A 398 7.76 8.03 17.89
CA LEU A 398 9.04 7.33 17.77
C LEU A 398 9.53 7.23 16.31
N THR A 399 8.61 7.12 15.35
CA THR A 399 8.93 7.06 13.91
C THR A 399 9.53 8.39 13.44
N VAL A 400 8.92 9.50 13.83
CA VAL A 400 9.37 10.86 13.50
C VAL A 400 10.72 11.15 14.16
N GLU A 401 10.87 10.85 15.46
CA GLU A 401 12.13 11.11 16.17
C GLU A 401 13.28 10.22 15.67
N LEU A 402 13.02 8.94 15.36
CA LEU A 402 14.01 8.08 14.70
C LEU A 402 14.45 8.66 13.36
N THR A 403 13.50 9.17 12.56
CA THR A 403 13.80 9.76 11.25
C THR A 403 14.68 10.99 11.40
N LYS A 404 14.36 11.90 12.34
CA LYS A 404 15.18 13.07 12.65
C LYS A 404 16.61 12.69 13.05
N GLU A 405 16.77 11.69 13.93
CA GLU A 405 18.09 11.21 14.36
C GLU A 405 18.91 10.62 13.22
N LEU A 406 18.28 9.93 12.26
CA LEU A 406 18.96 9.38 11.10
C LEU A 406 19.43 10.48 10.14
N ILE A 407 18.54 11.40 9.75
CA ILE A 407 18.88 12.46 8.80
C ILE A 407 19.92 13.44 9.39
N ALA A 408 19.84 13.74 10.69
CA ALA A 408 20.83 14.56 11.40
C ALA A 408 22.25 13.94 11.37
N ARG A 409 22.34 12.62 11.13
CA ARG A 409 23.60 11.88 11.03
C ARG A 409 24.05 11.64 9.58
N ASP A 410 23.45 12.34 8.62
CA ASP A 410 23.67 12.19 7.18
C ASP A 410 23.23 10.82 6.62
N ILE A 411 22.24 10.17 7.25
CA ILE A 411 21.66 8.93 6.74
C ILE A 411 20.36 9.27 6.03
N ILE A 412 20.29 9.01 4.73
CA ILE A 412 19.06 9.24 3.96
C ILE A 412 18.02 8.18 4.35
N VAL A 413 16.78 8.62 4.54
CA VAL A 413 15.67 7.76 4.94
C VAL A 413 14.76 7.51 3.75
N LEU A 414 14.49 6.23 3.47
CA LEU A 414 13.43 5.78 2.59
C LEU A 414 12.29 5.27 3.47
N THR A 415 11.06 5.72 3.21
CA THR A 415 9.89 5.32 4.01
C THR A 415 8.77 4.79 3.13
N ALA A 416 7.95 3.90 3.70
CA ALA A 416 6.75 3.36 3.06
C ALA A 416 5.68 3.05 4.13
N GLY A 417 4.43 2.92 3.66
CA GLY A 417 3.28 2.57 4.47
C GLY A 417 2.87 3.67 5.46
N CYS A 418 2.30 3.25 6.58
CA CYS A 418 1.80 4.15 7.62
C CYS A 418 2.88 5.05 8.24
N SER A 419 4.15 4.64 8.18
CA SER A 419 5.28 5.47 8.61
C SER A 419 5.41 6.73 7.76
N SER A 420 5.23 6.61 6.43
CA SER A 420 5.27 7.77 5.54
C SER A 420 4.18 8.77 5.86
N GLY A 421 2.96 8.28 6.10
CA GLY A 421 1.83 9.13 6.51
C GLY A 421 2.09 9.97 7.76
N GLY A 422 2.86 9.46 8.73
CA GLY A 422 3.27 10.23 9.91
C GLY A 422 4.41 11.20 9.63
N ILE A 423 5.45 10.73 8.93
CA ILE A 423 6.65 11.49 8.58
C ILE A 423 6.29 12.70 7.68
N GLU A 424 5.43 12.51 6.69
CA GLU A 424 4.98 13.58 5.78
C GLU A 424 4.13 14.62 6.50
N ASN A 425 3.21 14.21 7.38
CA ASN A 425 2.36 15.13 8.15
C ASN A 425 3.18 15.98 9.12
N CYS A 426 4.29 15.43 9.61
CA CYS A 426 5.26 16.14 10.46
C CYS A 426 6.29 16.97 9.67
N GLY A 427 6.16 17.07 8.34
CA GLY A 427 6.98 17.95 7.51
C GLY A 427 8.38 17.45 7.22
N LEU A 428 8.69 16.17 7.48
CA LEU A 428 10.03 15.61 7.24
C LEU A 428 10.29 15.22 5.77
N MET A 429 9.30 15.43 4.91
CA MET A 429 9.36 15.16 3.47
C MET A 429 9.16 16.44 2.64
N THR A 430 9.24 17.62 3.25
CA THR A 430 9.30 18.89 2.53
C THR A 430 10.76 19.28 2.26
N PRO A 431 11.05 20.11 1.24
CA PRO A 431 12.42 20.58 0.97
C PRO A 431 13.07 21.28 2.18
N GLU A 432 12.27 21.96 3.01
CA GLU A 432 12.75 22.65 4.21
C GLU A 432 13.28 21.69 5.28
N ALA A 433 12.85 20.41 5.26
CA ALA A 433 13.34 19.38 6.16
C ALA A 433 14.86 19.14 6.01
N ALA A 434 15.47 19.55 4.89
CA ALA A 434 16.91 19.55 4.70
C ALA A 434 17.66 20.29 5.83
N GLU A 435 17.02 21.29 6.48
CA GLU A 435 17.60 22.00 7.62
C GLU A 435 17.81 21.11 8.86
N LEU A 436 17.05 20.02 8.99
CA LEU A 436 17.16 19.05 10.06
C LEU A 436 18.24 18.00 9.80
N ALA A 437 18.76 17.93 8.57
CA ALA A 437 19.77 16.96 8.18
C ALA A 437 21.18 17.37 8.63
N GLY A 438 22.08 16.38 8.69
CA GLY A 438 23.50 16.61 8.92
C GLY A 438 24.14 17.40 7.77
N PRO A 439 25.37 17.95 7.94
CA PRO A 439 25.97 18.87 6.99
C PRO A 439 26.12 18.31 5.56
N GLY A 440 26.38 17.00 5.43
CA GLY A 440 26.56 16.34 4.15
C GLY A 440 25.23 16.18 3.42
N LEU A 441 24.25 15.58 4.10
CA LEU A 441 22.93 15.32 3.52
C LEU A 441 22.18 16.64 3.24
N LYS A 442 22.26 17.62 4.16
CA LYS A 442 21.71 18.96 3.98
C LYS A 442 22.21 19.63 2.70
N ALA A 443 23.52 19.62 2.47
CA ALA A 443 24.10 20.24 1.28
C ALA A 443 23.64 19.56 -0.02
N VAL A 444 23.46 18.23 0.01
CA VAL A 444 22.92 17.47 -1.13
C VAL A 444 21.47 17.84 -1.39
N CYS A 445 20.62 17.78 -0.37
CA CYS A 445 19.20 18.11 -0.44
C CYS A 445 18.97 19.54 -0.96
N GLN A 446 19.67 20.53 -0.40
CA GLN A 446 19.59 21.93 -0.86
C GLN A 446 20.06 22.12 -2.32
N ALA A 447 21.10 21.41 -2.75
CA ALA A 447 21.59 21.48 -4.13
C ALA A 447 20.61 20.88 -5.14
N LEU A 448 19.82 19.89 -4.70
CA LEU A 448 18.82 19.19 -5.52
C LEU A 448 17.41 19.78 -5.39
N GLY A 449 17.16 20.63 -4.38
CA GLY A 449 15.84 21.20 -4.08
C GLY A 449 14.86 20.17 -3.54
N ILE A 450 15.34 19.17 -2.80
CA ILE A 450 14.54 18.04 -2.27
C ILE A 450 14.68 17.87 -0.77
#